data_AF-A0A7X2L3R1-F1
#
_entry.id   AF-A0A7X2L3R1-F1
#
_cell.length_a   1.000
_cell.length_b   1.000
_cell.length_c   1.000
_cell.angle_alpha   90.00
_cell.angle_beta   90.00
_cell.angle_gamma   90.00
#
_symmetry.space_group_name_H-M   'P 1'
#
loop_
_entity.id
_entity.type
_entity.pdbx_description
1 polymer ?
#
loop_
_entity_poly.entity_id
_entity_poly.type
_entity_poly.pdbx_seq_one_letter_code
_entity_poly.pdbx_strand_id
1 'polypeptide(L)'
;MNDKDSVYLAHFLFPDCAMNENVMEQLRTATAAERMCRLRYSEGEHVQDVCLQVYKDRILLISNQKGGAIKFERIELAAVEQACLQLFNIIEPLEPSYPLVPALMMSKHKYEELKESSVSSTLHSLTQSLFAETGEYEHSVQLAKVIKYYCTEGELRLCSRSDSGWEVHYAAYIGDFSSGWLLRMNCSAAEDWMIAFPMNKSQLCNTFTEWVWQPASIL
;
A
#
# COMPACT_ATOMS: atom_id res chain seq x y z
N MET A 1 13.57 19.59 -5.32
CA MET A 1 14.03 18.19 -5.23
C MET A 1 15.36 18.15 -5.93
N ASN A 2 16.40 17.63 -5.28
CA ASN A 2 17.70 17.51 -5.94
C ASN A 2 17.73 16.22 -6.79
N ASP A 3 18.76 16.05 -7.62
CA ASP A 3 18.86 14.88 -8.51
C ASP A 3 18.96 13.56 -7.74
N LYS A 4 19.62 13.55 -6.58
CA LYS A 4 19.76 12.35 -5.74
C LYS A 4 18.42 11.92 -5.13
N ASP A 5 17.64 12.87 -4.62
CA ASP A 5 16.29 12.62 -4.11
C ASP A 5 15.40 12.07 -5.22
N SER A 6 15.51 12.63 -6.44
CA SER A 6 14.73 12.20 -7.60
C SER A 6 15.02 10.74 -7.93
N VAL A 7 16.30 10.37 -8.04
CA VAL A 7 16.71 8.98 -8.32
C VAL A 7 16.25 8.04 -7.21
N TYR A 8 16.45 8.42 -5.95
CA TYR A 8 16.03 7.63 -4.79
C TYR A 8 14.51 7.37 -4.78
N LEU A 9 13.71 8.43 -4.91
CA LEU A 9 12.25 8.34 -4.94
C LEU A 9 11.74 7.57 -6.14
N ALA A 10 12.40 7.71 -7.29
CA ALA A 10 12.06 6.96 -8.48
C ALA A 10 12.23 5.45 -8.25
N HIS A 11 13.38 5.02 -7.68
CA HIS A 11 13.62 3.62 -7.35
C HIS A 11 12.68 3.11 -6.27
N PHE A 12 12.37 3.95 -5.28
CA PHE A 12 11.45 3.57 -4.22
C PHE A 12 10.03 3.42 -4.76
N LEU A 13 9.45 4.44 -5.39
CA LEU A 13 8.06 4.44 -5.88
C LEU A 13 7.88 3.48 -7.06
N PHE A 14 8.86 3.35 -7.95
CA PHE A 14 8.75 2.60 -9.21
C PHE A 14 9.81 1.50 -9.33
N PRO A 15 9.85 0.51 -8.41
CA PRO A 15 10.91 -0.51 -8.39
C PRO A 15 10.94 -1.37 -9.66
N ASP A 16 9.76 -1.59 -10.27
CA ASP A 16 9.60 -2.47 -11.45
C ASP A 16 9.70 -1.71 -12.79
N CYS A 17 9.87 -0.38 -12.76
CA CYS A 17 9.94 0.42 -13.98
C CYS A 17 11.38 0.84 -14.25
N ALA A 18 11.84 0.63 -15.48
CA ALA A 18 13.02 1.34 -15.95
C ALA A 18 12.78 2.85 -15.88
N MET A 19 13.76 3.62 -15.42
CA MET A 19 13.74 5.08 -15.44
C MET A 19 13.40 5.57 -16.84
N ASN A 20 12.15 5.96 -17.05
CA ASN A 20 11.65 6.44 -18.33
C ASN A 20 11.15 7.88 -18.18
N GLU A 21 10.92 8.56 -19.31
CA GLU A 21 10.52 9.97 -19.29
C GLU A 21 9.23 10.24 -18.51
N ASN A 22 8.31 9.27 -18.44
CA ASN A 22 7.07 9.41 -17.67
C ASN A 22 7.35 9.46 -16.16
N VAL A 23 8.15 8.52 -15.64
CA VAL A 23 8.56 8.53 -14.22
C VAL A 23 9.28 9.82 -13.85
N MET A 24 10.20 10.27 -14.71
CA MET A 24 10.93 11.52 -14.50
C MET A 24 10.00 12.74 -14.52
N GLU A 25 9.01 12.77 -15.42
CA GLU A 25 8.03 13.86 -15.47
C GLU A 25 7.16 13.89 -14.21
N GLN A 26 6.69 12.73 -13.74
CA GLN A 26 5.92 12.64 -12.49
C GLN A 26 6.72 13.18 -11.30
N LEU A 27 8.01 12.86 -11.22
CA LEU A 27 8.88 13.38 -10.15
C LEU A 27 9.13 14.88 -10.30
N ARG A 28 9.30 15.37 -11.53
CA ARG A 28 9.45 16.81 -11.80
C ARG A 28 8.24 17.60 -11.32
N THR A 29 7.01 17.13 -11.61
CA THR A 29 5.78 17.79 -11.14
C THR A 29 5.67 17.75 -9.62
N ALA A 30 6.14 16.69 -8.98
CA ALA A 30 6.05 16.52 -7.53
C ALA A 30 7.05 17.32 -6.69
N THR A 31 7.88 18.16 -7.32
CA THR A 31 8.90 18.97 -6.62
C THR A 31 8.34 19.79 -5.44
N ALA A 32 7.11 20.30 -5.59
CA ALA A 32 6.39 21.09 -4.59
C ALA A 32 5.34 20.28 -3.80
N ALA A 33 5.26 18.96 -4.02
CA ALA A 33 4.34 18.12 -3.27
C ALA A 33 4.80 18.00 -1.81
N GLU A 34 3.82 17.91 -0.91
CA GLU A 34 4.00 17.60 0.51
C GLU A 34 4.11 16.08 0.70
N ARG A 35 3.37 15.31 -0.11
CA ARG A 35 3.36 13.85 -0.09
C ARG A 35 3.23 13.27 -1.50
N MET A 36 3.73 12.06 -1.67
CA MET A 36 3.56 11.27 -2.89
C MET A 36 3.26 9.81 -2.52
N CYS A 37 2.53 9.11 -3.38
CA CYS A 37 2.27 7.69 -3.22
C CYS A 37 2.27 7.01 -4.58
N ARG A 38 2.83 5.80 -4.68
CA ARG A 38 2.39 4.85 -5.70
C ARG A 38 1.48 3.83 -5.04
N LEU A 39 0.27 3.70 -5.58
CA LEU A 39 -0.67 2.65 -5.23
C LEU A 39 -0.77 1.69 -6.42
N ARG A 40 -0.54 0.41 -6.15
CA ARG A 40 -0.96 -0.68 -7.04
C ARG A 40 -2.01 -1.49 -6.32
N TYR A 41 -3.06 -1.85 -7.03
CA TYR A 41 -4.14 -2.64 -6.47
C TYR A 41 -4.71 -3.55 -7.54
N SER A 42 -4.99 -4.80 -7.18
CA SER A 42 -5.61 -5.78 -8.08
C SER A 42 -6.65 -6.60 -7.35
N GLU A 43 -7.84 -6.72 -7.95
CA GLU A 43 -8.95 -7.55 -7.50
C GLU A 43 -9.70 -8.08 -8.73
N GLY A 44 -9.50 -9.37 -9.06
CA GLY A 44 -10.01 -9.93 -10.31
C GLY A 44 -9.52 -9.15 -11.53
N GLU A 45 -10.46 -8.67 -12.34
CA GLU A 45 -10.16 -7.86 -13.54
C GLU A 45 -9.89 -6.38 -13.22
N HIS A 46 -10.18 -5.92 -12.00
CA HIS A 46 -9.93 -4.54 -11.59
C HIS A 46 -8.47 -4.37 -11.19
N VAL A 47 -7.69 -3.71 -12.02
CA VAL A 47 -6.29 -3.41 -11.76
C VAL A 47 -6.08 -1.90 -11.80
N GLN A 48 -5.42 -1.37 -10.78
CA GLN A 48 -5.02 0.03 -10.67
C GLN A 48 -3.52 0.12 -10.43
N ASP A 49 -2.87 1.04 -11.13
CA ASP A 49 -1.49 1.45 -10.86
C ASP A 49 -1.42 2.96 -11.05
N VAL A 50 -1.33 3.68 -9.94
CA VAL A 50 -1.45 5.13 -9.91
C VAL A 50 -0.35 5.76 -9.07
N CYS A 51 0.09 6.93 -9.50
CA CYS A 51 0.91 7.84 -8.71
C CYS A 51 0.03 9.00 -8.23
N LEU A 52 -0.03 9.20 -6.92
CA LEU A 52 -0.75 10.28 -6.28
C LEU A 52 0.25 11.30 -5.73
N GLN A 53 -0.02 12.59 -5.95
CA GLN A 53 0.81 13.71 -5.49
C GLN A 53 -0.08 14.68 -4.73
N VAL A 54 0.19 14.88 -3.44
CA VAL A 54 -0.56 15.78 -2.58
C VAL A 54 0.21 17.08 -2.42
N TYR A 55 -0.43 18.18 -2.81
CA TYR A 55 0.05 19.54 -2.61
C TYR A 55 -0.86 20.25 -1.61
N LYS A 56 -0.43 21.43 -1.18
CA LYS A 56 -1.18 22.28 -0.25
C LYS A 56 -2.60 22.63 -0.75
N ASP A 57 -2.78 22.79 -2.07
CA ASP A 57 -3.99 23.32 -2.70
C ASP A 57 -4.63 22.38 -3.75
N ARG A 58 -3.99 21.25 -4.05
CA ARG A 58 -4.49 20.23 -4.99
C ARG A 58 -3.96 18.84 -4.71
N ILE A 59 -4.66 17.84 -5.24
CA ILE A 59 -4.20 16.44 -5.28
C ILE A 59 -4.19 16.02 -6.74
N LEU A 60 -3.05 15.56 -7.26
CA LEU A 60 -2.93 14.98 -8.60
C LEU A 60 -2.94 13.46 -8.50
N LEU A 61 -3.76 12.80 -9.32
CA LEU A 61 -3.70 11.35 -9.54
C LEU A 61 -3.20 11.12 -10.98
N ILE A 62 -2.31 10.17 -11.16
CA ILE A 62 -1.67 9.90 -12.45
C ILE A 62 -1.72 8.40 -12.66
N SER A 63 -2.45 7.93 -13.67
CA SER A 63 -2.46 6.52 -14.02
C SER A 63 -1.16 6.14 -14.73
N ASN A 64 -0.55 5.04 -14.28
CA ASN A 64 0.63 4.44 -14.90
C ASN A 64 0.25 3.43 -16.00
N GLN A 65 -1.06 3.17 -16.19
CA GLN A 65 -1.56 2.29 -17.24
C GLN A 65 -1.65 3.00 -18.60
N LYS A 66 -1.59 2.23 -19.70
CA LYS A 66 -1.75 2.76 -21.05
C LYS A 66 -3.18 3.29 -21.24
N GLY A 67 -3.37 4.61 -21.20
CA GLY A 67 -4.71 5.20 -21.35
C GLY A 67 -4.90 6.64 -20.86
N GLY A 68 -3.92 7.21 -20.15
CA GLY A 68 -3.90 8.64 -19.81
C GLY A 68 -4.09 8.93 -18.32
N ALA A 69 -3.54 10.08 -17.91
CA ALA A 69 -3.57 10.55 -16.53
C ALA A 69 -4.99 10.98 -16.13
N ILE A 70 -5.53 10.39 -15.06
CA ILE A 70 -6.76 10.88 -14.42
C ILE A 70 -6.38 12.09 -13.55
N LYS A 71 -6.26 13.26 -14.15
CA LYS A 71 -5.95 14.49 -13.39
C LYS A 71 -7.16 14.90 -12.56
N PHE A 72 -7.10 14.66 -11.27
CA PHE A 72 -7.87 15.43 -10.31
C PHE A 72 -7.07 16.71 -10.02
N GLU A 73 -7.74 17.87 -9.97
CA GLU A 73 -7.07 19.15 -9.68
C GLU A 73 -7.65 19.83 -8.43
N ARG A 74 -8.70 19.27 -7.81
CA ARG A 74 -9.46 19.97 -6.75
C ARG A 74 -9.54 19.19 -5.44
N ILE A 75 -9.30 19.90 -4.33
CA ILE A 75 -9.43 19.41 -2.94
C ILE A 75 -10.89 19.55 -2.50
N GLU A 76 -11.71 18.55 -2.81
CA GLU A 76 -12.99 18.35 -2.11
C GLU A 76 -12.95 16.96 -1.49
N LEU A 77 -13.20 16.86 -0.17
CA LEU A 77 -13.11 15.59 0.56
C LEU A 77 -13.95 14.50 -0.12
N ALA A 78 -15.18 14.85 -0.53
CA ALA A 78 -16.06 13.95 -1.25
C ALA A 78 -15.46 13.44 -2.58
N ALA A 79 -14.69 14.28 -3.30
CA ALA A 79 -14.03 13.86 -4.53
C ALA A 79 -12.86 12.91 -4.24
N VAL A 80 -12.12 13.12 -3.14
CA VAL A 80 -11.05 12.23 -2.68
C VAL A 80 -11.62 10.89 -2.23
N GLU A 81 -12.69 10.90 -1.44
CA GLU A 81 -13.41 9.69 -1.01
C GLU A 81 -13.88 8.87 -2.22
N GLN A 82 -14.54 9.51 -3.19
CA GLN A 82 -15.00 8.85 -4.41
C GLN A 82 -13.84 8.27 -5.24
N ALA A 83 -12.72 9.00 -5.36
CA ALA A 83 -11.54 8.49 -6.05
C ALA A 83 -10.95 7.26 -5.33
N CYS A 84 -10.86 7.29 -3.99
CA CYS A 84 -10.36 6.16 -3.21
C CYS A 84 -11.28 4.94 -3.32
N LEU A 85 -12.60 5.13 -3.25
CA LEU A 85 -13.59 4.07 -3.49
C LEU A 85 -13.39 3.41 -4.86
N GLN A 86 -13.16 4.20 -5.91
CA GLN A 86 -12.89 3.68 -7.25
C GLN A 86 -11.55 2.93 -7.32
N LEU A 87 -10.50 3.44 -6.68
CA LEU A 87 -9.19 2.80 -6.67
C LEU A 87 -9.26 1.41 -6.04
N PHE A 88 -9.97 1.27 -4.92
CA PHE A 88 -10.13 0.01 -4.21
C PHE A 88 -11.36 -0.82 -4.65
N ASN A 89 -12.07 -0.42 -5.71
CA ASN A 89 -13.26 -1.14 -6.20
C ASN A 89 -14.29 -1.42 -5.08
N ILE A 90 -14.64 -0.37 -4.34
CA ILE A 90 -15.65 -0.42 -3.28
C ILE A 90 -16.93 0.26 -3.77
N ILE A 91 -18.04 -0.48 -3.66
CA ILE A 91 -19.39 -0.01 -4.05
C ILE A 91 -20.27 0.21 -2.80
N GLU A 92 -19.89 -0.40 -1.69
CA GLU A 92 -20.62 -0.38 -0.42
C GLU A 92 -20.15 0.76 0.51
N PRO A 93 -20.97 1.17 1.50
CA PRO A 93 -20.56 2.17 2.47
C PRO A 93 -19.30 1.74 3.24
N LEU A 94 -18.42 2.72 3.47
CA LEU A 94 -17.16 2.51 4.18
C LEU A 94 -17.44 2.20 5.66
N GLU A 95 -16.80 1.14 6.17
CA GLU A 95 -16.83 0.83 7.60
C GLU A 95 -15.92 1.78 8.39
N PRO A 96 -16.30 2.19 9.61
CA PRO A 96 -15.46 3.09 10.41
C PRO A 96 -14.04 2.54 10.58
N SER A 97 -13.07 3.44 10.46
CA SER A 97 -11.66 3.14 10.78
C SER A 97 -11.53 2.94 12.29
N TYR A 98 -10.86 1.85 12.69
CA TYR A 98 -10.50 1.59 14.07
C TYR A 98 -8.98 1.66 14.23
N PRO A 99 -8.46 1.95 15.43
CA PRO A 99 -7.03 1.94 15.68
C PRO A 99 -6.41 0.62 15.25
N LEU A 100 -5.38 0.71 14.42
CA LEU A 100 -4.61 -0.44 13.97
C LEU A 100 -3.91 -1.12 15.16
N VAL A 101 -4.41 -2.28 15.57
CA VAL A 101 -3.73 -3.12 16.56
C VAL A 101 -2.89 -4.16 15.82
N PRO A 102 -1.56 -4.16 15.99
CA PRO A 102 -0.70 -5.16 15.35
C PRO A 102 -1.03 -6.53 15.92
N ALA A 103 -1.30 -7.49 15.04
CA ALA A 103 -1.66 -8.84 15.44
C ALA A 103 -0.49 -9.81 15.33
N LEU A 104 0.39 -9.62 14.34
CA LEU A 104 1.55 -10.47 14.10
C LEU A 104 2.79 -9.62 13.78
N MET A 105 3.95 -10.07 14.23
CA MET A 105 5.26 -9.56 13.80
C MET A 105 6.13 -10.74 13.40
N MET A 106 6.78 -10.66 12.23
CA MET A 106 7.65 -11.73 11.72
C MET A 106 8.71 -11.18 10.77
N SER A 107 9.64 -12.04 10.34
CA SER A 107 10.56 -11.73 9.25
C SER A 107 9.79 -11.44 7.96
N LYS A 108 10.18 -10.36 7.25
CA LYS A 108 9.63 -10.03 5.94
C LYS A 108 9.97 -11.13 4.94
N HIS A 109 11.21 -11.60 4.96
CA HIS A 109 11.67 -12.66 4.07
C HIS A 109 10.87 -13.95 4.29
N LYS A 110 10.59 -14.29 5.56
CA LYS A 110 9.79 -15.47 5.87
C LYS A 110 8.35 -15.35 5.36
N TYR A 111 7.74 -14.18 5.49
CA TYR A 111 6.43 -13.92 4.90
C TYR A 111 6.45 -14.10 3.37
N GLU A 112 7.46 -13.56 2.69
CA GLU A 112 7.64 -13.70 1.23
C GLU A 112 7.74 -15.18 0.82
N GLU A 113 8.57 -15.98 1.50
CA GLU A 113 8.67 -17.43 1.27
C GLU A 113 7.32 -18.16 1.42
N LEU A 114 6.57 -17.83 2.47
CA LEU A 114 5.26 -18.45 2.74
C LEU A 114 4.23 -18.06 1.69
N LYS A 115 4.29 -16.81 1.22
CA LYS A 115 3.42 -16.31 0.16
C LYS A 115 3.72 -16.99 -1.19
N GLU A 116 5.00 -17.08 -1.56
CA GLU A 116 5.45 -17.75 -2.80
C GLU A 116 5.11 -19.25 -2.81
N SER A 117 5.26 -19.92 -1.67
CA SER A 117 4.95 -21.35 -1.51
C SER A 117 3.47 -21.63 -1.20
N SER A 118 2.62 -20.61 -1.17
CA SER A 118 1.22 -20.73 -0.75
C SER A 118 0.41 -21.69 -1.62
N VAL A 119 0.66 -21.72 -2.93
CA VAL A 119 -0.07 -22.56 -3.89
C VAL A 119 0.17 -24.05 -3.62
N SER A 120 1.41 -24.44 -3.32
CA SER A 120 1.80 -25.83 -3.05
C SER A 120 1.62 -26.24 -1.59
N SER A 121 1.59 -25.29 -0.64
CA SER A 121 1.43 -25.56 0.78
C SER A 121 -0.02 -25.84 1.17
N THR A 122 -0.23 -26.70 2.17
CA THR A 122 -1.56 -26.85 2.78
C THR A 122 -1.84 -25.68 3.72
N LEU A 123 -3.12 -25.38 3.98
CA LEU A 123 -3.49 -24.37 4.99
C LEU A 123 -2.90 -24.70 6.37
N HIS A 124 -2.87 -25.98 6.74
CA HIS A 124 -2.26 -26.44 7.98
C HIS A 124 -0.75 -26.14 8.02
N SER A 125 -0.02 -26.43 6.94
CA SER A 125 1.42 -26.14 6.84
C SER A 125 1.75 -24.65 6.94
N LEU A 126 0.93 -23.79 6.29
CA LEU A 126 1.07 -22.33 6.39
C LEU A 126 0.81 -21.84 7.82
N THR A 127 -0.24 -22.35 8.46
CA THR A 127 -0.60 -22.03 9.85
C THR A 127 0.52 -22.40 10.81
N GLN A 128 1.06 -23.61 10.69
CA GLN A 128 2.15 -24.08 11.55
C GLN A 128 3.42 -23.23 11.37
N SER A 129 3.74 -22.85 10.13
CA SER A 129 4.89 -21.98 9.86
C SER A 129 4.70 -20.58 10.45
N LEU A 130 3.54 -19.95 10.24
CA LEU A 130 3.26 -18.63 10.82
C LEU A 130 3.25 -18.67 12.35
N PHE A 131 2.68 -19.71 12.94
CA PHE A 131 2.66 -19.87 14.40
C PHE A 131 4.07 -20.06 14.97
N ALA A 132 4.93 -20.83 14.30
CA ALA A 132 6.31 -21.02 14.71
C ALA A 132 7.11 -19.71 14.72
N GLU A 133 6.81 -18.80 13.80
CA GLU A 133 7.47 -17.49 13.69
C GLU A 133 6.90 -16.44 14.66
N THR A 134 5.59 -16.46 14.88
CA THR A 134 4.88 -15.36 15.57
C THR A 134 4.49 -15.68 17.00
N GLY A 135 4.34 -16.96 17.36
CA GLY A 135 3.79 -17.40 18.64
C GLY A 135 2.27 -17.18 18.79
N GLU A 136 1.59 -16.62 17.79
CA GLU A 136 0.18 -16.20 17.87
C GLU A 136 -0.70 -17.09 16.98
N TYR A 137 -1.30 -18.13 17.58
CA TYR A 137 -1.98 -19.18 16.80
C TYR A 137 -3.22 -18.69 16.07
N GLU A 138 -4.11 -17.94 16.74
CA GLU A 138 -5.39 -17.52 16.17
C GLU A 138 -5.18 -16.61 14.94
N HIS A 139 -4.35 -15.58 15.10
CA HIS A 139 -4.01 -14.68 13.99
C HIS A 139 -3.19 -15.39 12.89
N SER A 140 -2.36 -16.37 13.25
CA SER A 140 -1.65 -17.21 12.26
C SER A 140 -2.61 -18.02 11.39
N VAL A 141 -3.68 -18.59 11.96
CA VAL A 141 -4.73 -19.28 11.20
C VAL A 141 -5.41 -18.33 10.21
N GLN A 142 -5.76 -17.13 10.68
CA GLN A 142 -6.45 -16.13 9.87
C GLN A 142 -5.58 -15.63 8.71
N LEU A 143 -4.32 -15.27 8.97
CA LEU A 143 -3.39 -14.84 7.93
C LEU A 143 -3.04 -15.99 6.96
N ALA A 144 -2.86 -17.23 7.46
CA ALA A 144 -2.62 -18.39 6.61
C ALA A 144 -3.76 -18.62 5.60
N LYS A 145 -5.01 -18.43 6.04
CA LYS A 145 -6.19 -18.54 5.18
C LYS A 145 -6.14 -17.49 4.07
N VAL A 146 -5.87 -16.23 4.41
CA VAL A 146 -5.75 -15.17 3.42
C VAL A 146 -4.60 -15.44 2.45
N ILE A 147 -3.41 -15.79 2.93
CA ILE A 147 -2.27 -16.14 2.06
C ILE A 147 -2.61 -17.29 1.10
N LYS A 148 -3.42 -18.27 1.54
CA LYS A 148 -3.78 -19.43 0.71
C LYS A 148 -4.83 -19.11 -0.35
N TYR A 149 -5.74 -18.20 -0.07
CA TYR A 149 -6.97 -17.98 -0.86
C TYR A 149 -7.18 -16.53 -1.28
N TYR A 150 -6.13 -15.70 -1.25
CA TYR A 150 -6.26 -14.29 -1.59
C TYR A 150 -6.79 -14.12 -3.02
N CYS A 151 -7.67 -13.14 -3.19
CA CYS A 151 -8.19 -12.67 -4.46
C CYS A 151 -7.88 -11.19 -4.70
N THR A 152 -7.28 -10.54 -3.70
CA THR A 152 -6.97 -9.13 -3.69
C THR A 152 -5.56 -8.90 -3.20
N GLU A 153 -4.82 -8.05 -3.90
CA GLU A 153 -3.48 -7.60 -3.52
C GLU A 153 -3.35 -6.09 -3.69
N GLY A 154 -2.56 -5.47 -2.83
CA GLY A 154 -2.24 -4.06 -2.92
C GLY A 154 -0.80 -3.77 -2.51
N GLU A 155 -0.23 -2.73 -3.11
CA GLU A 155 1.08 -2.20 -2.80
C GLU A 155 0.98 -0.69 -2.61
N LEU A 156 1.43 -0.20 -1.46
CA LEU A 156 1.42 1.21 -1.08
C LEU A 156 2.86 1.65 -0.78
N ARG A 157 3.35 2.57 -1.59
CA ARG A 157 4.67 3.17 -1.41
C ARG A 157 4.49 4.66 -1.17
N LEU A 158 4.62 5.08 0.08
CA LEU A 158 4.28 6.41 0.54
C LEU A 158 5.56 7.20 0.78
N CYS A 159 5.55 8.46 0.36
CA CYS A 159 6.62 9.42 0.61
C CYS A 159 6.01 10.68 1.22
N SER A 160 6.56 11.15 2.33
CA SER A 160 6.16 12.41 2.98
C SER A 160 7.37 13.29 3.17
N ARG A 161 7.18 14.60 3.01
CA ARG A 161 8.25 15.57 3.24
C ARG A 161 8.36 15.86 4.73
N SER A 162 9.55 15.71 5.29
CA SER A 162 9.92 16.12 6.64
C SER A 162 11.07 17.12 6.61
N ASP A 163 11.41 17.66 7.78
CA ASP A 163 12.51 18.64 7.93
C ASP A 163 13.87 18.06 7.52
N SER A 164 14.03 16.74 7.59
CA SER A 164 15.25 16.01 7.20
C SER A 164 15.27 15.52 5.75
N GLY A 165 14.19 15.69 4.99
CA GLY A 165 14.09 15.22 3.62
C GLY A 165 12.80 14.44 3.35
N TRP A 166 12.89 13.39 2.52
CA TRP A 166 11.76 12.50 2.27
C TRP A 166 11.78 11.33 3.24
N GLU A 167 10.68 11.14 3.95
CA GLU A 167 10.39 9.93 4.70
C GLU A 167 9.61 8.96 3.81
N VAL A 168 9.96 7.67 3.87
CA VAL A 168 9.37 6.64 3.05
C VAL A 168 8.74 5.54 3.89
N HIS A 169 7.55 5.10 3.50
CA HIS A 169 6.83 4.00 4.14
C HIS A 169 6.36 3.01 3.08
N TYR A 170 6.52 1.73 3.39
CA TYR A 170 6.08 0.64 2.54
C TYR A 170 5.04 -0.21 3.26
N ALA A 171 3.90 -0.37 2.61
CA ALA A 171 2.87 -1.30 3.05
C ALA A 171 2.37 -2.14 1.88
N ALA A 172 1.96 -3.35 2.17
CA ALA A 172 1.24 -4.22 1.26
C ALA A 172 -0.13 -4.56 1.84
N TYR A 173 -1.07 -4.88 0.97
CA TYR A 173 -2.37 -5.40 1.34
C TYR A 173 -2.57 -6.77 0.71
N ILE A 174 -3.17 -7.69 1.45
CA ILE A 174 -3.61 -8.98 0.94
C ILE A 174 -5.00 -9.28 1.50
N GLY A 175 -5.91 -9.73 0.65
CA GLY A 175 -7.29 -10.02 1.06
C GLY A 175 -7.89 -11.21 0.32
N ASP A 176 -8.74 -11.95 1.04
CA ASP A 176 -9.66 -12.93 0.48
C ASP A 176 -11.09 -12.35 0.45
N PHE A 177 -12.08 -13.15 0.05
CA PHE A 177 -13.48 -12.72 0.00
C PHE A 177 -14.09 -12.34 1.36
N SER A 178 -13.43 -12.66 2.47
CA SER A 178 -13.97 -12.53 3.83
C SER A 178 -13.17 -11.60 4.74
N SER A 179 -11.88 -11.40 4.47
CA SER A 179 -10.94 -10.76 5.37
C SER A 179 -9.74 -10.19 4.63
N GLY A 180 -9.04 -9.25 5.26
CA GLY A 180 -7.86 -8.62 4.70
C GLY A 180 -6.81 -8.34 5.77
N TRP A 181 -5.60 -8.08 5.28
CA TRP A 181 -4.44 -7.77 6.11
C TRP A 181 -3.64 -6.64 5.48
N LEU A 182 -3.35 -5.61 6.27
CA LEU A 182 -2.33 -4.62 5.97
C LEU A 182 -1.00 -5.10 6.55
N LEU A 183 0.04 -5.08 5.73
CA LEU A 183 1.37 -5.55 6.07
C LEU A 183 2.32 -4.37 5.98
N ARG A 184 2.75 -3.85 7.13
CA ARG A 184 3.78 -2.81 7.17
C ARG A 184 5.13 -3.48 7.16
N MET A 185 5.98 -3.06 6.24
CA MET A 185 7.29 -3.68 6.04
C MET A 185 8.36 -2.62 6.11
N ASN A 186 9.55 -3.04 6.51
CA ASN A 186 10.69 -2.16 6.47
C ASN A 186 11.09 -1.80 5.02
N CYS A 187 11.53 -0.55 4.83
CA CYS A 187 12.03 -0.04 3.55
C CYS A 187 13.55 -0.24 3.35
N SER A 188 14.29 -0.45 4.44
CA SER A 188 15.74 -0.69 4.48
C SER A 188 16.06 -2.16 4.26
N ALA A 189 17.10 -2.42 3.45
CA ALA A 189 17.64 -3.77 3.28
C ALA A 189 18.38 -4.29 4.52
N ALA A 190 18.66 -3.43 5.51
CA ALA A 190 19.35 -3.80 6.73
C ALA A 190 18.42 -4.39 7.81
N GLU A 191 17.11 -4.24 7.65
CA GLU A 191 16.12 -4.71 8.62
C GLU A 191 15.16 -5.68 7.95
N ASP A 192 14.87 -6.79 8.63
CA ASP A 192 14.00 -7.84 8.13
C ASP A 192 12.81 -8.01 9.08
N TRP A 193 11.86 -7.08 9.00
CA TRP A 193 10.63 -7.17 9.75
C TRP A 193 9.41 -6.79 8.92
N MET A 194 8.30 -7.45 9.25
CA MET A 194 6.95 -7.17 8.79
C MET A 194 6.00 -7.23 9.99
N ILE A 195 5.09 -6.27 10.07
CA ILE A 195 4.01 -6.22 11.06
C ILE A 195 2.68 -6.33 10.31
N ALA A 196 1.86 -7.31 10.69
CA ALA A 196 0.57 -7.57 10.07
C ALA A 196 -0.57 -7.07 10.95
N PHE A 197 -1.50 -6.35 10.32
CA PHE A 197 -2.70 -5.80 10.94
C PHE A 197 -3.93 -6.38 10.24
N PRO A 198 -4.88 -6.96 10.98
CA PRO A 198 -6.18 -7.31 10.43
C PRO A 198 -6.86 -6.03 9.95
N MET A 199 -7.11 -5.93 8.66
CA MET A 199 -7.68 -4.74 8.04
C MET A 199 -8.43 -5.16 6.79
N ASN A 200 -9.73 -4.91 6.72
CA ASN A 200 -10.48 -5.17 5.50
C ASN A 200 -10.29 -4.04 4.47
N LYS A 201 -10.80 -4.28 3.26
CA LYS A 201 -10.69 -3.36 2.13
C LYS A 201 -11.29 -1.98 2.40
N SER A 202 -12.44 -1.93 3.08
CA SER A 202 -13.11 -0.66 3.42
C SER A 202 -12.31 0.15 4.42
N GLN A 203 -11.73 -0.51 5.43
CA GLN A 203 -10.83 0.12 6.40
C GLN A 203 -9.54 0.62 5.74
N LEU A 204 -8.98 -0.14 4.80
CA LEU A 204 -7.83 0.31 4.01
C LEU A 204 -8.15 1.57 3.21
N CYS A 205 -9.29 1.59 2.51
CA CYS A 205 -9.72 2.75 1.75
C CYS A 205 -9.91 3.99 2.63
N ASN A 206 -10.50 3.83 3.81
CA ASN A 206 -10.63 4.90 4.79
C ASN A 206 -9.28 5.42 5.26
N THR A 207 -8.39 4.51 5.67
CA THR A 207 -7.04 4.86 6.14
C THR A 207 -6.26 5.58 5.04
N PHE A 208 -6.36 5.12 3.80
CA PHE A 208 -5.73 5.78 2.65
C PHE A 208 -6.34 7.16 2.38
N THR A 209 -7.67 7.29 2.46
CA THR A 209 -8.37 8.58 2.30
C THR A 209 -7.92 9.57 3.36
N GLU A 210 -7.81 9.14 4.62
CA GLU A 210 -7.26 9.94 5.73
C GLU A 210 -5.82 10.33 5.45
N TRP A 211 -4.98 9.40 4.99
CA TRP A 211 -3.58 9.69 4.61
C TRP A 211 -3.49 10.67 3.43
N VAL A 212 -4.44 10.69 2.50
CA VAL A 212 -4.48 11.69 1.41
C VAL A 212 -4.93 13.06 1.95
N TRP A 213 -5.94 13.08 2.80
CA TRP A 213 -6.59 14.31 3.25
C TRP A 213 -5.86 15.02 4.39
N GLN A 214 -5.39 14.28 5.40
CA GLN A 214 -4.84 14.84 6.64
C GLN A 214 -3.30 14.72 6.70
N PRO A 215 -2.55 15.79 7.00
CA PRO A 215 -1.07 15.75 7.03
C PRO A 215 -0.43 14.91 8.15
N ALA A 216 -1.20 14.20 9.00
CA ALA A 216 -0.67 13.57 10.21
C ALA A 216 -0.87 12.03 10.22
N SER A 217 0.22 11.33 9.87
CA SER A 217 0.69 10.03 10.38
C SER A 217 -0.36 8.94 10.70
N ILE A 218 -0.92 8.28 9.68
CA ILE A 218 -1.53 6.96 9.83
C ILE A 218 -1.25 6.20 8.53
N LEU A 219 -0.15 5.43 8.48
CA LEU A 219 0.06 4.21 7.68
C LEU A 219 1.44 3.61 7.98
#